data_AF-A0A7J2NLY6-F1
#
_entry.id   AF-A0A7J2NLY6-F1
#
_cell.length_a   1.000
_cell.length_b   1.000
_cell.length_c   1.000
_cell.angle_alpha   90.00
_cell.angle_beta   90.00
_cell.angle_gamma   90.00
#
_symmetry.space_group_name_H-M   'P 1'
#
loop_
_entity.id
_entity.type
_entity.pdbx_description
1 polymer ?
#
loop_
_entity_poly.entity_id
_entity_poly.type
_entity_poly.pdbx_seq_one_letter_code
_entity_poly.pdbx_strand_id
1 'polypeptide(L)'
;MIYFVIGFVVLFVLMLFVGINDPTGRTSMKGWCYQYLAVALVFDALAVFALFYQNAILTELLLGVAAGSATVLGIHVANHIKEENQGHGHKH
;
A
#
# COMPACT_ATOMS: atom_id res chain seq x y z
N MET A 1 10.08 -1.46 -18.30
CA MET A 1 10.25 -0.36 -17.33
C MET A 1 9.09 0.63 -17.30
N ILE A 2 8.50 1.02 -18.43
CA ILE A 2 7.35 1.96 -18.44
C ILE A 2 6.15 1.43 -17.62
N TYR A 3 5.89 0.13 -17.70
CA TYR A 3 4.80 -0.53 -16.97
C TYR A 3 5.03 -0.55 -15.47
N PHE A 4 6.28 -0.69 -15.03
CA PHE A 4 6.65 -0.50 -13.62
C PHE A 4 6.29 0.92 -13.13
N VAL A 5 6.65 1.95 -13.90
CA VAL A 5 6.33 3.34 -13.53
C VAL A 5 4.82 3.56 -13.49
N ILE A 6 4.08 3.01 -14.45
CA ILE A 6 2.61 3.10 -14.48
C ILE A 6 2.02 2.41 -13.24
N GLY A 7 2.43 1.18 -12.94
CA GLY A 7 1.96 0.44 -11.77
C GLY A 7 2.26 1.17 -10.46
N PHE A 8 3.47 1.74 -10.35
CA PHE A 8 3.88 2.57 -9.22
C PHE A 8 3.00 3.80 -9.06
N VAL A 9 2.86 4.62 -10.11
CA VAL A 9 2.09 5.87 -10.04
C VAL A 9 0.62 5.59 -9.77
N VAL A 10 0.02 4.60 -10.43
CA VAL A 10 -1.40 4.26 -10.23
C VAL A 10 -1.66 3.87 -8.78
N LEU A 11 -0.87 2.95 -8.20
CA LEU A 11 -1.12 2.55 -6.82
C LEU A 11 -0.74 3.64 -5.83
N PHE A 12 0.36 4.35 -6.06
CA PHE A 12 0.78 5.47 -5.22
C PHE A 12 -0.31 6.54 -5.14
N VAL A 13 -0.85 6.97 -6.28
CA VAL A 13 -1.93 7.95 -6.36
C VAL A 13 -3.22 7.41 -5.75
N LEU A 14 -3.59 6.16 -6.03
CA LEU A 14 -4.79 5.54 -5.46
C LEU A 14 -4.69 5.44 -3.93
N MET A 15 -3.54 5.05 -3.39
CA MET A 15 -3.31 5.00 -1.94
C MET A 15 -3.18 6.39 -1.30
N LEU A 16 -2.86 7.45 -2.04
CA LEU A 16 -2.96 8.82 -1.53
C LEU A 16 -4.41 9.32 -1.48
N PHE A 17 -5.24 8.96 -2.48
CA PHE A 17 -6.65 9.37 -2.52
C PHE A 17 -7.58 8.52 -1.65
N VAL A 18 -7.32 7.21 -1.59
CA VAL A 18 -8.06 6.23 -0.78
C VAL A 18 -7.43 6.08 0.61
N GLY A 19 -6.22 6.60 0.80
CA GLY A 19 -5.37 6.39 1.96
C GLY A 19 -6.01 6.70 3.29
N ILE A 20 -5.96 5.69 4.16
CA ILE A 20 -6.00 5.83 5.61
C ILE A 20 -7.26 6.57 6.09
N ASN A 21 -8.42 6.25 5.54
CA ASN A 21 -9.63 6.51 6.30
C ASN A 21 -9.59 5.51 7.47
N ASP A 22 -9.04 5.93 8.62
CA ASP A 22 -9.23 5.28 9.92
C ASP A 22 -10.65 4.69 9.95
N PRO A 23 -10.89 3.47 10.49
CA PRO A 23 -12.22 2.88 10.56
C PRO A 23 -13.14 3.71 11.47
N THR A 24 -13.50 4.90 11.00
CA THR A 24 -14.26 5.90 11.72
C THR A 24 -15.71 5.59 11.42
N GLY A 25 -16.24 4.65 12.21
CA GLY A 25 -17.65 4.63 12.57
C GLY A 25 -18.52 3.47 12.05
N ARG A 26 -18.07 2.61 11.12
CA ARG A 26 -18.95 1.52 10.60
C ARG A 26 -18.34 0.13 10.36
N THR A 27 -17.04 -0.01 10.13
CA THR A 27 -16.42 -1.32 9.84
C THR A 27 -15.50 -1.74 10.98
N SER A 28 -15.85 -2.85 11.64
CA SER A 28 -15.01 -3.46 12.68
C SER A 28 -13.57 -3.65 12.18
N MET A 29 -12.58 -3.39 13.03
CA MET A 29 -11.13 -3.61 12.79
C MET A 29 -10.82 -4.94 12.09
N LYS A 30 -11.64 -5.97 12.37
CA LYS A 30 -11.56 -7.30 11.75
C LYS A 30 -11.88 -7.29 10.24
N GLY A 31 -12.87 -6.52 9.80
CA GLY A 31 -13.29 -6.42 8.39
C GLY A 31 -12.27 -5.67 7.53
N TRP A 32 -11.64 -4.63 8.07
CA TRP A 32 -10.54 -3.93 7.42
C TRP A 32 -9.33 -4.86 7.20
N CYS A 33 -8.93 -5.59 8.24
CA CYS A 33 -7.83 -6.55 8.15
C CYS A 33 -8.11 -7.65 7.11
N TYR A 34 -9.32 -8.21 7.10
CA TYR A 34 -9.71 -9.22 6.09
C TYR A 34 -9.67 -8.69 4.66
N GLN A 35 -10.02 -7.42 4.43
CA GLN A 35 -9.98 -6.81 3.11
C GLN A 35 -8.55 -6.66 2.62
N TYR A 36 -7.64 -6.14 3.45
CA TYR A 36 -6.23 -6.06 3.11
C TYR A 36 -5.60 -7.43 2.90
N LEU A 37 -5.95 -8.42 3.74
CA LEU A 37 -5.51 -9.81 3.60
C LEU A 37 -5.97 -10.40 2.25
N ALA A 38 -7.23 -10.21 1.88
CA ALA A 38 -7.77 -10.71 0.62
C ALA A 38 -7.07 -10.07 -0.58
N VAL A 39 -6.84 -8.76 -0.55
CA VAL A 39 -6.12 -8.05 -1.61
C VAL A 39 -4.67 -8.55 -1.71
N ALA A 40 -3.98 -8.74 -0.57
CA ALA A 40 -2.62 -9.28 -0.54
C ALA A 40 -2.55 -10.68 -1.19
N LEU A 41 -3.46 -11.59 -0.85
CA LEU A 41 -3.52 -12.92 -1.44
C LEU A 41 -3.75 -12.90 -2.96
N VAL A 42 -4.57 -11.98 -3.46
CA VAL A 42 -4.78 -11.82 -4.91
C VAL A 42 -3.50 -11.35 -5.61
N PHE A 43 -2.79 -10.38 -5.02
CA PHE A 43 -1.53 -9.91 -5.58
C PHE A 43 -0.46 -11.00 -5.58
N ASP A 44 -0.38 -11.82 -4.54
CA ASP A 44 0.53 -12.96 -4.47
C ASP A 44 0.22 -14.00 -5.57
N ALA A 45 -1.05 -14.35 -5.76
CA ALA A 45 -1.46 -15.27 -6.81
C ALA A 45 -1.14 -14.72 -8.21
N LEU A 46 -1.36 -13.42 -8.44
CA LEU A 46 -0.99 -12.75 -9.69
C LEU A 46 0.52 -12.73 -9.91
N ALA A 47 1.32 -12.56 -8.86
CA ALA A 47 2.77 -12.63 -8.93
C ALA A 47 3.26 -14.02 -9.30
N VAL A 48 2.72 -15.07 -8.68
CA VAL A 48 3.01 -16.46 -9.03
C VAL A 48 2.65 -16.73 -10.50
N PHE A 49 1.47 -16.29 -10.94
CA PHE A 49 1.03 -16.40 -12.32
C PHE A 49 1.98 -15.68 -13.29
N ALA A 50 2.35 -14.43 -12.98
CA ALA A 50 3.27 -13.64 -13.81
C ALA A 50 4.62 -14.34 -13.99
N LEU A 51 5.16 -14.91 -12.90
CA LEU A 51 6.43 -15.64 -12.92
C LEU A 51 6.33 -16.95 -13.70
N PHE A 52 5.26 -17.71 -13.52
CA PHE A 52 5.06 -19.00 -14.19
C PHE A 52 4.92 -18.85 -15.71
N TYR A 53 4.16 -17.84 -16.15
CA TYR A 53 3.97 -17.54 -17.58
C TYR A 53 5.03 -16.61 -18.18
N GLN A 54 6.08 -16.27 -17.41
CA GLN A 54 7.16 -15.38 -17.84
C GLN A 54 6.64 -14.03 -18.41
N ASN A 55 5.54 -13.51 -17.86
CA ASN A 55 4.90 -12.32 -18.37
C ASN A 55 5.61 -11.07 -17.84
N ALA A 56 6.51 -10.52 -18.66
CA ALA A 56 7.32 -9.36 -18.30
C ALA A 56 6.47 -8.12 -17.98
N ILE A 57 5.37 -7.89 -18.71
CA ILE A 57 4.50 -6.71 -18.50
C ILE A 57 3.81 -6.81 -17.14
N LEU A 58 3.23 -7.97 -16.83
CA LEU A 58 2.54 -8.20 -15.57
C LEU A 58 3.52 -8.15 -14.39
N THR A 59 4.71 -8.72 -14.55
CA THR A 59 5.78 -8.67 -13.54
C THR A 59 6.19 -7.23 -13.25
N GLU A 60 6.42 -6.42 -14.29
CA GLU A 60 6.78 -5.01 -14.13
C GLU A 60 5.66 -4.21 -13.45
N LEU A 61 4.40 -4.41 -13.85
CA LEU A 61 3.26 -3.75 -13.21
C LEU A 61 3.18 -4.09 -11.72
N LEU A 62 3.23 -5.39 -11.37
CA LEU A 62 3.16 -5.86 -9.99
C LEU A 62 4.31 -5.33 -9.15
N LEU A 63 5.52 -5.29 -9.72
CA LEU A 63 6.70 -4.70 -9.08
C LEU A 63 6.49 -3.20 -8.80
N GLY A 64 5.92 -2.47 -9.76
CA GLY A 64 5.58 -1.05 -9.61
C GLY A 64 4.57 -0.82 -8.51
N VAL A 65 3.49 -1.58 -8.53
CA VAL A 65 2.43 -1.57 -7.52
C VAL A 65 3.02 -1.83 -6.12
N ALA A 66 3.86 -2.86 -5.97
CA ALA A 66 4.52 -3.18 -4.70
C ALA A 66 5.46 -2.05 -4.20
N ALA A 67 6.22 -1.42 -5.11
CA ALA A 67 7.06 -0.28 -4.75
C ALA A 67 6.21 0.94 -4.33
N GLY A 68 5.07 1.17 -4.99
CA GLY A 68 4.14 2.25 -4.67
C GLY A 68 3.52 2.10 -3.28
N SER A 69 3.04 0.90 -2.94
CA SER A 69 2.45 0.62 -1.62
C SER A 69 3.47 0.78 -0.50
N ALA A 70 4.68 0.24 -0.68
CA ALA A 70 5.76 0.35 0.29
C ALA A 70 6.14 1.82 0.56
N THR A 71 6.17 2.64 -0.50
CA THR A 71 6.48 4.08 -0.38
C THR A 71 5.43 4.82 0.42
N VAL A 72 4.13 4.60 0.12
CA VAL A 72 3.05 5.25 0.88
C VAL A 72 3.05 4.80 2.33
N LEU A 73 3.27 3.51 2.60
CA LEU A 73 3.37 3.00 3.97
C LEU A 73 4.55 3.66 4.72
N GLY A 74 5.69 3.83 4.07
CA GLY A 74 6.85 4.52 4.63
C GLY A 74 6.55 5.99 4.98
N ILE A 75 5.87 6.71 4.10
CA ILE A 75 5.45 8.10 4.35
C ILE A 75 4.46 8.16 5.52
N HIS A 76 3.51 7.24 5.57
CA HIS A 76 2.52 7.19 6.65
C HIS A 76 3.16 6.92 8.02
N VAL A 77 4.08 5.95 8.10
CA VAL A 77 4.84 5.66 9.33
C VAL A 77 5.70 6.86 9.74
N ALA A 78 6.38 7.51 8.79
CA ALA A 78 7.20 8.69 9.08
C ALA A 78 6.38 9.86 9.63
N ASN A 79 5.17 10.09 9.09
CA ASN A 79 4.25 11.10 9.60
C ASN A 79 3.72 10.73 10.99
N HIS A 80 3.35 9.47 11.22
CA HIS A 80 2.90 8.99 12.53
C HIS A 80 3.97 9.19 13.62
N ILE A 81 5.23 8.85 13.35
CA ILE A 81 6.35 9.06 14.29
C ILE A 81 6.58 10.56 14.58
N LYS A 82 6.42 11.42 13.58
CA LYS A 82 6.55 12.87 13.74
C LYS A 82 5.44 13.44 14.61
N GLU A 83 4.20 12.99 14.42
CA GLU A 83 3.04 13.40 15.23
C GLU A 83 3.18 12.94 16.69
N GLU A 84 3.61 11.69 16.93
CA GLU A 84 3.90 11.19 18.27
C GLU A 84 5.02 11.99 18.98
N ASN A 85 6.07 12.36 18.26
CA ASN A 85 7.15 13.20 18.82
C ASN A 85 6.70 14.63 19.13
N GLN A 86 5.74 15.18 18.39
CA GLN A 86 5.21 16.53 18.63
C GLN A 86 4.25 16.58 19.83
N GLY A 87 3.54 15.50 20.14
CA GLY A 87 2.65 15.40 21.32
C GLY A 87 3.37 15.34 22.67
N HIS A 88 4.66 14.97 22.69
CA HIS A 88 5.48 14.88 23.90
C HIS A 88 6.36 16.12 24.18
N GLY A 89 6.27 17.18 23.36
CA GLY A 89 7.06 18.41 23.50
C GLY A 89 6.53 19.48 24.46
N HIS A 90 5.34 19.30 25.04
CA HIS A 90 4.67 20.31 25.88
C HIS A 90 4.43 19.86 27.34
N LYS A 91 5.44 19.23 27.94
CA LYS A 91 5.53 19.11 29.40
C LYS A 91 6.93 19.48 29.86
N HIS A 92 7.14 20.79 30.01
CA HIS A 92 8.21 21.35 30.83
C HIS A 92 7.62 22.46 31.69
#